data_AF-L0R7I9-F1
#
_entry.id   AF-L0R7I9-F1
#
_cell.length_a   1.000
_cell.length_b   1.000
_cell.length_c   1.000
_cell.angle_alpha   90.00
_cell.angle_beta   90.00
_cell.angle_gamma   90.00
#
_symmetry.space_group_name_H-M   'P 1'
#
loop_
_entity.id
_entity.type
_entity.pdbx_description
1 polymer ?
#
loop_
_entity_poly.entity_id
_entity_poly.type
_entity_poly.pdbx_seq_one_letter_code
_entity_poly.pdbx_strand_id
1 'polypeptide(L)'
;MNKYEKQVRILLRVLALIEFNHPNGDGSPFLTLKGGTALNFFLWDLPRLSVDIDLAYCPINDRSAALQDISESMQRLAKRVEKLLPAASVNLTEPKNAAPKVLINYNYRGTAKMRN
;
A
#
# COMPACT_ATOMS: atom_id res chain seq x y z
N MET A 1 6.20 -24.73 2.27
CA MET A 1 6.09 -23.27 2.27
C MET A 1 4.68 -22.91 1.80
N ASN A 2 3.94 -22.08 2.52
CA ASN A 2 2.57 -21.70 2.11
C ASN A 2 2.63 -20.98 0.75
N LYS A 3 1.74 -21.36 -0.19
CA LYS A 3 1.66 -20.88 -1.58
C LYS A 3 1.61 -19.34 -1.69
N TYR A 4 1.16 -18.65 -0.64
CA TYR A 4 0.98 -17.19 -0.62
C TYR A 4 1.85 -16.45 0.40
N GLU A 5 2.78 -17.14 1.08
CA GLU A 5 3.59 -16.54 2.15
C GLU A 5 4.35 -15.29 1.70
N LYS A 6 4.87 -15.32 0.47
CA LYS A 6 5.58 -14.21 -0.14
C LYS A 6 4.66 -12.99 -0.30
N GLN A 7 3.51 -13.18 -0.94
CA GLN A 7 2.51 -12.13 -1.17
C GLN A 7 2.03 -11.53 0.14
N VAL A 8 1.70 -12.36 1.13
CA VAL A 8 1.29 -11.91 2.47
C VAL A 8 2.40 -11.11 3.14
N ARG A 9 3.66 -11.53 3.02
CA ARG A 9 4.79 -10.79 3.60
C ARG A 9 4.97 -9.41 3.00
N ILE A 10 4.82 -9.25 1.67
CA ILE A 10 4.84 -7.90 1.06
C ILE A 10 3.63 -7.10 1.50
N LEU A 11 2.43 -7.69 1.48
CA LEU A 11 1.20 -7.03 1.93
C LEU A 11 1.40 -6.44 3.33
N LEU A 12 1.82 -7.24 4.30
CA LEU A 12 2.02 -6.78 5.68
C LEU A 12 3.06 -5.67 5.77
N ARG A 13 4.14 -5.75 4.98
CA ARG A 13 5.16 -4.69 4.91
C ARG A 13 4.59 -3.41 4.33
N VAL A 14 3.82 -3.48 3.24
CA VAL A 14 3.20 -2.29 2.61
C VAL A 14 2.16 -1.68 3.54
N LEU A 15 1.32 -2.50 4.18
CA LEU A 15 0.34 -2.04 5.16
C LEU A 15 1.01 -1.25 6.29
N ALA A 16 2.16 -1.72 6.80
CA ALA A 16 2.90 -1.02 7.84
C ALA A 16 3.47 0.35 7.42
N LEU A 17 3.48 0.68 6.12
CA LEU A 17 3.99 1.96 5.59
C LEU A 17 2.87 2.98 5.31
N ILE A 18 1.61 2.56 5.36
CA ILE A 18 0.43 3.41 5.13
C ILE A 18 0.19 4.32 6.33
N GLU A 19 -0.18 5.57 6.06
CA GLU A 19 -0.51 6.57 7.07
C GLU A 19 -1.95 6.39 7.56
N PHE A 20 -2.14 5.56 8.59
CA PHE A 20 -3.48 5.36 9.17
C PHE A 20 -3.91 6.48 10.12
N ASN A 21 -2.97 7.15 10.79
CA ASN A 21 -3.24 8.23 11.75
C ASN A 21 -3.03 9.60 11.11
N HIS A 22 -3.79 10.59 11.57
CA HIS A 22 -3.70 11.97 11.08
C HIS A 22 -2.31 12.58 11.32
N PRO A 23 -1.71 13.24 10.31
CA PRO A 23 -0.40 13.88 10.44
C PRO A 23 -0.30 14.99 11.49
N ASN A 24 -1.44 15.43 12.06
CA ASN A 24 -1.49 16.47 13.08
C ASN A 24 -1.20 15.92 14.49
N GLY A 25 -1.13 14.58 14.65
CA GLY A 25 -0.84 13.93 15.91
C GLY A 25 -2.01 13.79 16.88
N ASP A 26 -3.24 14.10 16.49
CA ASP A 26 -4.43 14.01 17.37
C ASP A 26 -4.97 12.58 17.56
N GLY A 27 -4.38 11.60 16.86
CA GLY A 27 -4.79 10.20 16.90
C GLY A 27 -6.07 9.89 16.11
N SER A 28 -6.65 10.86 15.41
CA SER A 28 -7.77 10.65 14.51
C SER A 28 -7.34 9.85 13.27
N PRO A 29 -8.26 9.11 12.63
CA PRO A 29 -7.95 8.36 11.42
C PRO A 29 -7.70 9.29 10.24
N PHE A 30 -6.72 8.94 9.41
CA PHE A 30 -6.39 9.65 8.16
C PHE A 30 -6.80 8.83 6.94
N LEU A 31 -6.25 7.62 6.83
CA LEU A 31 -6.67 6.61 5.89
C LEU A 31 -7.21 5.41 6.66
N THR A 32 -8.17 4.70 6.08
CA THR A 32 -8.66 3.42 6.61
C THR A 32 -8.79 2.39 5.49
N LEU A 33 -8.74 1.11 5.82
CA LEU A 33 -8.95 0.02 4.86
C LEU A 33 -10.46 -0.12 4.59
N LYS A 34 -10.88 -0.06 3.31
CA LYS A 34 -12.28 -0.37 2.94
C LYS A 34 -12.45 -1.85 2.57
N GLY A 35 -13.51 -2.43 3.12
CA GLY A 35 -13.89 -3.84 2.98
C GLY A 35 -14.51 -4.15 1.62
N GLY A 36 -13.67 -4.27 0.60
CA GLY A 36 -14.02 -4.87 -0.69
C GLY A 36 -12.83 -5.60 -1.31
N THR A 37 -11.62 -5.21 -0.88
CA THR A 37 -10.37 -5.64 -1.51
C THR A 37 -9.30 -6.00 -0.48
N ALA A 38 -9.44 -5.57 0.79
CA ALA A 38 -8.37 -5.67 1.78
C ALA A 38 -8.17 -7.03 2.49
N LEU A 39 -9.06 -8.02 2.37
CA LEU A 39 -8.87 -9.28 3.14
C LEU A 39 -9.37 -10.57 2.46
N ASN A 40 -9.31 -10.64 1.13
CA ASN A 40 -9.68 -11.87 0.42
C ASN A 40 -8.50 -12.85 0.25
N PHE A 41 -7.49 -12.76 1.13
CA PHE A 41 -6.39 -13.73 1.23
C PHE A 41 -6.81 -15.04 1.90
N PHE A 42 -7.88 -15.00 2.70
CA PHE A 42 -8.23 -16.09 3.61
C PHE A 42 -9.55 -16.80 3.23
N LEU A 43 -10.38 -16.22 2.36
CA LEU A 43 -11.70 -16.79 2.06
C LEU A 43 -11.65 -17.88 0.97
N TRP A 44 -10.78 -17.73 -0.05
CA TRP A 44 -10.70 -18.65 -1.19
C TRP A 44 -9.26 -18.99 -1.58
N ASP A 45 -8.96 -20.28 -1.81
CA ASP A 45 -7.66 -20.76 -2.31
C ASP A 45 -7.51 -20.53 -3.82
N LEU A 46 -7.43 -19.25 -4.20
CA LEU A 46 -7.16 -18.84 -5.58
C LEU A 46 -5.78 -18.19 -5.68
N PRO A 47 -4.94 -18.60 -6.64
CA PRO A 47 -3.63 -18.01 -6.81
C PRO A 47 -3.72 -16.56 -7.30
N ARG A 48 -3.63 -15.61 -6.36
CA ARG A 48 -3.56 -14.18 -6.69
C ARG A 48 -2.13 -13.79 -7.06
N LEU A 49 -1.97 -13.31 -8.30
CA LEU A 49 -0.72 -12.74 -8.81
C LEU A 49 -0.54 -11.28 -8.36
N SER A 50 -1.61 -10.61 -7.94
CA SER A 50 -1.62 -9.23 -7.43
C SER A 50 -2.59 -9.07 -6.25
N VAL A 51 -2.37 -8.04 -5.44
CA VAL A 51 -3.24 -7.64 -4.32
C VAL A 51 -3.58 -6.17 -4.51
N ASP A 52 -4.87 -5.87 -4.53
CA ASP A 52 -5.32 -4.49 -4.48
C ASP A 52 -5.58 -4.11 -3.02
N ILE A 53 -5.11 -2.94 -2.59
CA ILE A 53 -5.43 -2.39 -1.27
C ILE A 53 -6.28 -1.16 -1.51
N ASP A 54 -7.44 -1.18 -0.90
CA ASP A 54 -8.40 -0.13 -1.04
C ASP A 54 -8.41 0.71 0.24
N LEU A 55 -8.20 2.02 0.08
CA LEU A 55 -8.15 2.99 1.17
C LEU A 55 -9.33 3.97 1.08
N ALA A 56 -9.80 4.42 2.23
CA ALA A 56 -10.75 5.53 2.36
C ALA A 56 -10.12 6.66 3.16
N TYR A 57 -10.28 7.89 2.67
CA TYR A 57 -9.86 9.11 3.34
C TYR A 57 -10.91 9.50 4.38
N CYS A 58 -10.46 9.77 5.61
CA CYS A 58 -11.32 9.98 6.77
C CYS A 58 -11.58 11.45 7.14
N PRO A 59 -10.63 12.39 6.98
CA PRO A 59 -10.88 13.78 7.32
C PRO A 59 -12.05 14.37 6.54
N ILE A 60 -12.83 15.23 7.21
CA ILE A 60 -13.97 15.92 6.61
C ILE A 60 -13.51 17.32 6.19
N ASN A 61 -13.25 17.49 4.91
CA ASN A 61 -12.87 18.76 4.29
C ASN A 61 -13.39 18.84 2.85
N ASP A 62 -13.08 19.93 2.15
CA ASP A 62 -13.45 20.08 0.76
C ASP A 62 -12.67 19.12 -0.14
N ARG A 63 -13.24 18.86 -1.33
CA ARG A 63 -12.67 17.91 -2.28
C ARG A 63 -11.24 18.25 -2.71
N SER A 64 -10.90 19.54 -2.80
CA SER A 64 -9.55 19.95 -3.21
C SER A 64 -8.53 19.62 -2.12
N ALA A 65 -8.85 19.93 -0.87
CA ALA A 65 -8.03 19.57 0.29
C ALA A 65 -7.87 18.05 0.40
N ALA A 66 -8.95 17.28 0.28
CA ALA A 66 -8.89 15.82 0.31
C ALA A 66 -7.97 15.25 -0.78
N LEU A 67 -8.08 15.72 -2.02
CA LEU A 67 -7.25 15.24 -3.13
C LEU A 67 -5.78 15.60 -2.94
N GLN A 68 -5.49 16.79 -2.41
CA GLN A 68 -4.13 17.19 -2.08
C GLN A 68 -3.54 16.27 -1.00
N ASP A 69 -4.24 16.08 0.12
CA ASP A 69 -3.79 15.24 1.22
C ASP A 69 -3.53 13.80 0.80
N ILE A 70 -4.46 13.21 0.03
CA ILE A 70 -4.30 11.86 -0.52
C ILE A 70 -3.07 11.81 -1.42
N SER A 71 -2.87 12.83 -2.26
CA SER A 71 -1.73 12.86 -3.19
C SER A 71 -0.40 12.92 -2.47
N GLU A 72 -0.27 13.81 -1.50
CA GLU A 72 0.94 13.91 -0.69
C GLU A 72 1.20 12.62 0.09
N SER A 73 0.15 11.98 0.62
CA SER A 73 0.26 10.70 1.31
C SER A 73 0.72 9.57 0.38
N MET A 74 0.16 9.47 -0.82
CA MET A 74 0.57 8.46 -1.80
C MET A 74 2.01 8.68 -2.30
N GLN A 75 2.45 9.94 -2.46
CA GLN A 75 3.85 10.26 -2.73
C GLN A 75 4.78 9.81 -1.59
N ARG A 76 4.39 10.06 -0.33
CA ARG A 76 5.15 9.60 0.84
C ARG A 76 5.19 8.07 0.91
N LEU A 77 4.07 7.39 0.65
CA LEU A 77 4.00 5.93 0.58
C LEU A 77 4.96 5.38 -0.49
N ALA A 78 4.92 5.93 -1.70
CA ALA A 78 5.81 5.51 -2.79
C ALA A 78 7.29 5.62 -2.39
N LYS A 79 7.70 6.78 -1.85
CA LYS A 79 9.06 7.02 -1.36
C LYS A 79 9.46 6.06 -0.23
N ARG A 80 8.56 5.79 0.72
CA ARG A 80 8.80 4.84 1.82
C ARG A 80 8.98 3.41 1.31
N VAL A 81 8.15 2.99 0.35
CA VAL A 81 8.24 1.67 -0.27
C VAL A 81 9.58 1.51 -0.98
N GLU A 82 9.97 2.44 -1.86
CA GLU A 82 11.26 2.37 -2.57
C GLU A 82 12.45 2.34 -1.60
N LYS A 83 12.40 3.15 -0.53
CA LYS A 83 13.46 3.22 0.48
C LYS A 83 13.58 1.94 1.31
N LEU A 84 12.46 1.37 1.74
CA LEU A 84 12.44 0.27 2.72
C LEU A 84 12.31 -1.12 2.08
N LEU A 85 11.94 -1.18 0.81
CA LEU A 85 11.80 -2.40 0.02
C LEU A 85 12.64 -2.31 -1.26
N PRO A 86 13.96 -2.52 -1.20
CA PRO A 86 14.87 -2.33 -2.34
C PRO A 86 14.59 -3.22 -3.56
N ALA A 87 13.89 -4.33 -3.38
CA ALA A 87 13.45 -5.22 -4.46
C ALA A 87 12.08 -4.82 -5.06
N ALA A 88 11.49 -3.72 -4.59
CA ALA A 88 10.28 -3.14 -5.11
C ALA A 88 10.60 -2.07 -6.17
N SER A 89 9.82 -2.05 -7.24
CA SER A 89 9.70 -0.93 -8.17
C SER A 89 8.32 -0.33 -7.98
N VAL A 90 8.25 0.99 -7.83
CA VAL A 90 7.00 1.72 -7.59
C VAL A 90 6.66 2.58 -8.80
N ASN A 91 5.38 2.57 -9.17
CA ASN A 91 4.81 3.52 -10.13
C ASN A 91 3.67 4.27 -9.45
N LEU A 92 3.81 5.61 -9.37
CA LEU A 92 2.79 6.51 -8.85
C LEU A 92 2.13 7.23 -10.03
N THR A 93 0.80 7.18 -10.11
CA THR A 93 0.03 7.95 -11.08
C THR A 93 -0.64 9.13 -10.40
N GLU A 94 -0.49 10.36 -10.93
CA GLU A 94 -1.00 11.59 -10.33
C GLU A 94 -1.95 12.33 -11.29
N PRO A 95 -3.23 11.93 -11.37
CA PRO A 95 -4.22 12.59 -12.21
C PRO A 95 -4.65 13.94 -11.63
N LYS A 96 -4.91 14.94 -12.48
CA LYS A 96 -5.25 16.32 -12.05
C LYS A 96 -6.50 16.45 -11.17
N ASN A 97 -7.48 15.56 -11.33
CA ASN A 97 -8.81 15.69 -10.71
C ASN A 97 -9.32 14.38 -10.08
N ALA A 98 -8.41 13.45 -9.77
CA ALA A 98 -8.74 12.15 -9.19
C ALA A 98 -7.67 11.74 -8.17
N ALA A 99 -7.99 10.72 -7.36
CA ALA A 99 -7.03 10.19 -6.41
C ALA A 99 -5.88 9.47 -7.14
N PRO A 100 -4.63 9.61 -6.66
CA PRO A 100 -3.50 8.88 -7.19
C PRO A 100 -3.59 7.38 -6.90
N LYS A 101 -2.83 6.59 -7.67
CA LYS A 101 -2.65 5.15 -7.48
C LYS A 101 -1.18 4.82 -7.36
N VAL A 102 -0.84 3.94 -6.43
CA VAL A 102 0.50 3.38 -6.25
C VAL A 102 0.48 1.93 -6.72
N LEU A 103 1.24 1.60 -7.75
CA LEU A 103 1.49 0.23 -8.19
C LEU A 103 2.86 -0.21 -7.71
N ILE A 104 2.92 -1.32 -6.99
CA ILE A 104 4.16 -1.88 -6.43
C ILE A 104 4.44 -3.22 -7.10
N ASN A 105 5.52 -3.28 -7.87
CA ASN A 105 6.04 -4.51 -8.43
C ASN A 105 7.20 -5.01 -7.55
N TYR A 106 7.09 -6.22 -7.03
CA TYR A 106 8.14 -6.78 -6.17
C TYR A 106 8.81 -7.98 -6.84
N ASN A 107 10.11 -7.87 -7.11
CA ASN A 107 10.84 -8.96 -7.76
C ASN A 107 11.45 -9.89 -6.70
N TYR A 108 10.95 -11.13 -6.65
CA TYR A 108 11.47 -12.16 -5.75
C TYR A 108 12.74 -12.86 -6.23
N ARG A 109 13.43 -12.37 -7.27
CA ARG A 109 14.67 -12.99 -7.78
C ARG A 109 15.77 -13.02 -6.70
N GLY A 110 15.79 -14.14 -5.97
CA GLY A 110 16.98 -14.84 -5.47
C GLY A 110 17.74 -14.26 -4.28
N THR A 111 17.24 -14.47 -3.06
CA THR A 111 18.13 -14.88 -1.95
C THR A 111 18.44 -16.37 -2.12
N ALA A 112 19.14 -16.73 -3.21
CA ALA A 112 19.74 -18.04 -3.39
C ALA A 112 21.26 -17.88 -3.22
N LYS A 113 21.66 -17.71 -1.96
CA LYS A 113 22.96 -18.08 -1.42
C LYS A 113 22.79 -18.19 0.09
N MET A 114 22.19 -19.30 0.53
CA MET A 114 22.61 -19.84 1.82
C MET A 114 24.06 -20.27 1.61
N ARG A 115 24.97 -19.58 2.28
CA ARG A 115 26.37 -19.99 2.38
C ARG A 115 26.39 -21.31 3.14
N ASN A 116 27.17 -22.25 2.62
CA ASN A 116 27.52 -23.54 3.23
C ASN A 116 28.03 -23.35 4.66
#